data_AF-A0A6F8SK84-F1
#
_entry.id   AF-A0A6F8SK84-F1
#
_cell.length_a   1.000
_cell.length_b   1.000
_cell.length_c   1.000
_cell.angle_alpha   90.00
_cell.angle_beta   90.00
_cell.angle_gamma   90.00
#
_symmetry.space_group_name_H-M   'P 1'
#
loop_
_entity.id
_entity.type
_entity.pdbx_description
1 polymer ?
#
loop_
_entity_poly.entity_id
_entity_poly.type
_entity_poly.pdbx_seq_one_letter_code
_entity_poly.pdbx_strand_id
1 'polypeptide(L)'
;MKIIDRWNEIMGPKDERLAAEANRCAAIGYTILIIGSALCLYYGIMLNQVAETTGHPLLTPLGQSVFPVDTALLIVILGSGLISTYLQVRSGAFDTHARIAQSDRIPWDYVALVALLCGLGLGITTTAMRILAEVQIVGIENVMWGGDIAIGIVYFTLAFILAFVLFAATFRSAIDRRRQLERKLEE
;
A
#
# COMPACT_ATOMS: atom_id res chain seq x y z
N MET A 1 -6.56 -31.98 9.42
CA MET A 1 -6.34 -30.69 10.12
C MET A 1 -6.24 -29.60 9.08
N LYS A 2 -7.10 -28.57 9.19
CA LYS A 2 -7.06 -27.44 8.24
C LYS A 2 -5.76 -26.67 8.50
N ILE A 3 -5.14 -26.15 7.45
CA ILE A 3 -3.89 -25.35 7.53
C ILE A 3 -4.00 -24.24 8.58
N ILE A 4 -5.21 -23.71 8.76
CA ILE A 4 -5.59 -22.70 9.76
C ILE A 4 -5.38 -23.20 11.20
N ASP A 5 -5.70 -24.45 11.50
CA ASP A 5 -5.56 -25.01 12.85
C ASP A 5 -4.07 -25.13 13.22
N ARG A 6 -3.24 -25.60 12.27
CA ARG A 6 -1.78 -25.65 12.41
C ARG A 6 -1.16 -24.27 12.52
N TRP A 7 -1.69 -23.30 11.79
CA TRP A 7 -1.23 -21.91 11.84
C TRP A 7 -1.50 -21.27 13.20
N ASN A 8 -2.68 -21.51 13.77
CA ASN A 8 -3.05 -21.03 15.11
C ASN A 8 -2.19 -21.67 16.21
N GLU A 9 -1.86 -22.96 16.09
CA GLU A 9 -0.90 -23.62 17.00
C GLU A 9 0.51 -23.00 16.93
N ILE A 10 0.95 -22.58 15.74
CA ILE A 10 2.29 -21.98 15.54
C ILE A 10 2.34 -20.52 16.02
N MET A 11 1.28 -19.75 15.78
CA MET A 11 1.21 -18.32 16.05
C MET A 11 0.81 -17.98 17.49
N GLY A 12 0.15 -18.89 18.21
CA GLY A 12 -0.38 -18.66 19.55
C GLY A 12 -1.75 -17.96 19.55
N PRO A 13 -2.36 -17.73 20.73
CA PRO A 13 -3.69 -17.15 20.83
C PRO A 13 -3.71 -15.71 20.31
N LYS A 14 -4.77 -15.39 19.56
CA LYS A 14 -5.04 -14.06 19.03
C LYS A 14 -5.48 -13.14 20.17
N ASP A 15 -4.82 -11.99 20.33
CA ASP A 15 -5.28 -10.98 21.27
C ASP A 15 -6.39 -10.14 20.61
N GLU A 16 -7.62 -10.28 21.09
CA GLU A 16 -8.78 -9.55 20.57
C GLU A 16 -8.67 -8.03 20.76
N ARG A 17 -7.96 -7.56 21.79
CA ARG A 17 -7.76 -6.13 22.06
C ARG A 17 -6.82 -5.52 21.02
N LEU A 18 -5.73 -6.22 20.70
CA LEU A 18 -4.82 -5.82 19.61
C LEU A 18 -5.52 -5.89 18.25
N ALA A 19 -6.36 -6.91 18.03
CA ALA A 19 -7.16 -7.03 16.81
C ALA A 19 -8.13 -5.86 16.63
N ALA A 20 -8.82 -5.43 17.69
CA ALA A 20 -9.75 -4.31 17.66
C ALA A 20 -9.03 -2.98 17.36
N GLU A 21 -7.84 -2.77 17.95
CA GLU A 21 -7.06 -1.55 17.73
C GLU A 21 -6.44 -1.51 16.33
N ALA A 22 -5.95 -2.65 15.80
CA ALA A 22 -5.52 -2.77 14.41
C ALA A 22 -6.67 -2.44 13.45
N ASN A 23 -7.86 -2.99 13.70
CA ASN A 23 -9.03 -2.74 12.87
C ASN A 23 -9.47 -1.27 12.91
N ARG A 24 -9.36 -0.61 14.07
CA ARG A 24 -9.61 0.83 14.20
C ARG A 24 -8.63 1.66 13.39
N CYS A 25 -7.34 1.34 13.45
CA CYS A 25 -6.30 2.02 12.66
C CYS A 25 -6.52 1.83 11.15
N ALA A 26 -6.87 0.61 10.75
CA ALA A 26 -7.21 0.28 9.37
C ALA A 26 -8.47 1.03 8.90
N ALA A 27 -9.50 1.13 9.75
CA ALA A 27 -10.72 1.86 9.44
C ALA A 27 -10.44 3.34 9.16
N ILE A 28 -9.58 4.00 9.93
CA ILE A 28 -9.18 5.40 9.69
C ILE A 28 -8.53 5.55 8.32
N GLY A 29 -7.55 4.69 7.99
CA GLY A 29 -6.91 4.69 6.68
C GLY A 29 -7.91 4.46 5.55
N TYR A 30 -8.80 3.49 5.72
CA TYR A 30 -9.86 3.17 4.75
C TYR A 30 -10.85 4.33 4.55
N THR A 31 -11.22 5.03 5.62
CA THR A 31 -12.06 6.23 5.53
C THR A 31 -11.38 7.34 4.72
N ILE A 32 -10.09 7.61 4.97
CA ILE A 32 -9.32 8.59 4.20
C ILE A 32 -9.27 8.16 2.72
N LEU A 33 -9.02 6.88 2.47
CA LEU A 33 -8.95 6.33 1.12
C LEU A 33 -10.26 6.50 0.37
N ILE A 34 -11.40 6.10 0.95
CA ILE A 34 -12.71 6.22 0.31
C ILE A 34 -13.04 7.68 0.05
N ILE A 35 -13.00 8.52 1.09
CA ILE A 35 -13.45 9.91 0.97
C ILE A 35 -12.55 10.66 -0.01
N GLY A 36 -11.22 10.52 0.13
CA GLY A 36 -10.29 11.20 -0.75
C GLY A 36 -10.40 10.71 -2.20
N SER A 37 -10.59 9.40 -2.43
CA SER A 37 -10.75 8.86 -3.79
C SER A 37 -12.08 9.29 -4.40
N ALA A 38 -13.16 9.31 -3.62
CA ALA A 38 -14.47 9.79 -4.07
C ALA A 38 -14.43 11.27 -4.46
N LEU A 39 -13.75 12.11 -3.67
CA LEU A 39 -13.56 13.52 -3.99
C LEU A 39 -12.73 13.71 -5.27
N CYS A 40 -11.63 12.97 -5.43
CA CYS A 40 -10.81 13.03 -6.65
C CYS A 40 -11.62 12.61 -7.88
N LEU A 41 -12.38 11.52 -7.78
CA LEU A 41 -13.23 11.02 -8.86
C LEU A 41 -14.33 12.02 -9.21
N TYR A 42 -15.03 12.55 -8.21
CA TYR A 42 -16.09 13.54 -8.41
C TYR A 42 -15.55 14.82 -9.07
N TYR A 43 -14.37 15.28 -8.63
CA TYR A 43 -13.70 16.41 -9.26
C TYR A 43 -13.33 16.12 -10.72
N GLY A 44 -12.82 14.92 -11.04
CA GLY A 44 -12.57 14.50 -12.42
C GLY A 44 -13.83 14.49 -13.29
N ILE A 45 -14.96 14.05 -12.75
CA ILE A 45 -16.26 14.11 -13.46
C ILE A 45 -16.67 15.56 -13.73
N MET A 46 -16.56 16.44 -12.73
CA MET A 46 -16.88 17.87 -12.89
C MET A 46 -15.97 18.55 -13.92
N LEU A 47 -14.67 18.21 -13.94
CA LEU A 47 -13.74 18.71 -14.95
C LEU A 47 -14.16 18.30 -16.36
N ASN A 48 -14.55 17.03 -16.56
CA ASN A 48 -15.06 16.56 -17.85
C ASN A 48 -16.31 17.33 -18.28
N GLN A 49 -17.26 17.52 -17.37
CA GLN A 49 -18.49 18.26 -17.64
C GLN A 49 -18.24 19.74 -18.01
N VAL A 50 -17.32 20.41 -17.30
CA VAL A 50 -16.96 21.80 -17.61
C VAL A 50 -16.27 21.89 -18.97
N ALA A 51 -15.38 20.93 -19.32
CA ALA A 51 -14.75 20.89 -20.62
C ALA A 51 -15.77 20.73 -21.76
N GLU A 52 -16.72 19.81 -21.61
CA GLU A 52 -17.80 19.61 -22.59
C GLU A 52 -18.68 20.85 -22.75
N THR A 53 -19.09 21.48 -21.65
CA THR A 53 -19.98 22.66 -21.68
C THR A 53 -19.30 23.92 -22.20
N THR A 54 -17.99 24.07 -21.99
CA THR A 54 -17.23 25.24 -22.46
C THR A 54 -16.66 25.06 -23.87
N GLY A 55 -16.71 23.84 -24.43
CA GLY A 55 -16.14 23.53 -25.73
C GLY A 55 -14.61 23.61 -25.78
N HIS A 56 -13.95 23.72 -24.62
CA HIS A 56 -12.51 23.68 -24.50
C HIS A 56 -12.05 22.25 -24.17
N PRO A 57 -10.98 21.75 -24.80
CA PRO A 57 -10.42 20.45 -24.42
C PRO A 57 -10.00 20.47 -22.95
N LEU A 58 -10.20 19.35 -22.24
CA LEU A 58 -9.80 19.15 -20.84
C LEU A 58 -8.35 19.57 -20.54
N LEU A 59 -7.50 19.50 -21.57
CA LEU A 59 -6.05 19.66 -21.48
C LEU A 59 -5.61 20.87 -22.30
N THR A 60 -5.95 22.08 -21.84
CA THR A 60 -5.12 23.23 -22.18
C THR A 60 -3.80 23.12 -21.39
N PRO A 61 -2.65 23.60 -21.91
CA PRO A 61 -1.37 23.53 -21.20
C PRO A 61 -1.40 24.15 -19.79
N LEU A 62 -2.27 25.13 -19.57
CA LEU A 62 -2.50 25.79 -18.28
C LEU A 62 -3.33 24.94 -17.29
N GLY A 63 -4.22 24.07 -17.77
CA GLY A 63 -5.02 23.18 -16.92
C GLY A 63 -4.22 21.99 -16.36
N GLN A 64 -3.31 21.42 -17.17
CA GLN A 64 -2.42 20.34 -16.73
C GLN A 64 -1.47 20.75 -15.60
N SER A 65 -1.05 22.02 -15.56
CA SER A 65 -0.11 22.52 -14.55
C SER A 65 -0.74 22.82 -13.20
N VAL A 66 -2.07 22.94 -13.09
CA VAL A 66 -2.71 23.41 -11.86
C VAL A 66 -3.06 22.26 -10.92
N PHE A 67 -3.72 21.19 -11.38
CA PHE A 67 -4.00 20.02 -10.52
C PHE A 67 -4.30 18.74 -11.34
N PRO A 68 -3.30 17.87 -11.59
CA PRO A 68 -3.56 16.57 -12.20
C PRO A 68 -4.28 15.64 -11.22
N VAL A 69 -5.54 15.28 -11.55
CA VAL A 69 -6.41 14.41 -10.73
C VAL A 69 -5.71 13.10 -10.36
N ASP A 70 -4.95 12.53 -11.30
CA ASP A 70 -4.21 11.28 -11.10
C ASP A 70 -3.14 11.41 -10.00
N THR A 71 -2.48 12.57 -9.92
CA THR A 71 -1.48 12.83 -8.86
C THR A 71 -2.15 13.04 -7.52
N ALA A 72 -3.28 13.74 -7.48
CA ALA A 72 -4.06 13.91 -6.25
C ALA A 72 -4.55 12.55 -5.73
N LEU A 73 -5.08 11.70 -6.61
CA LEU A 73 -5.52 10.35 -6.27
C LEU A 73 -4.35 9.50 -5.76
N LEU A 74 -3.17 9.58 -6.40
CA LEU A 74 -1.96 8.91 -5.94
C LEU A 74 -1.57 9.34 -4.52
N ILE A 75 -1.64 10.64 -4.21
CA ILE A 75 -1.35 11.18 -2.87
C ILE A 75 -2.34 10.64 -1.84
N VAL A 76 -3.64 10.57 -2.16
CA VAL A 76 -4.66 10.00 -1.27
C VAL A 76 -4.36 8.52 -1.00
N ILE A 77 -4.06 7.74 -2.04
CA ILE A 77 -3.77 6.31 -1.91
C ILE A 77 -2.55 6.09 -1.02
N LEU A 78 -1.43 6.76 -1.33
CA LEU A 78 -0.19 6.62 -0.55
C LEU A 78 -0.35 7.16 0.87
N GLY A 79 -0.98 8.32 1.03
CA GLY A 79 -1.19 8.95 2.33
C GLY A 79 -2.07 8.11 3.25
N SER A 80 -3.17 7.54 2.73
CA SER A 80 -4.06 6.68 3.51
C SER A 80 -3.36 5.40 4.01
N GLY A 81 -2.55 4.77 3.14
CA GLY A 81 -1.73 3.62 3.50
C GLY A 81 -0.69 3.95 4.57
N LEU A 82 0.10 5.01 4.36
CA LEU A 82 1.14 5.43 5.31
C LEU A 82 0.57 5.82 6.68
N ILE A 83 -0.56 6.52 6.72
CA ILE A 83 -1.24 6.89 7.97
C ILE A 83 -1.72 5.63 8.70
N SER A 84 -2.35 4.69 7.99
CA SER A 84 -2.80 3.42 8.57
C SER A 84 -1.63 2.62 9.16
N THR A 85 -0.54 2.47 8.42
CA THR A 85 0.68 1.78 8.88
C THR A 85 1.28 2.49 10.09
N TYR A 86 1.40 3.81 10.05
CA TYR A 86 1.92 4.61 11.17
C TYR A 86 1.07 4.42 12.44
N LEU A 87 -0.26 4.47 12.32
CA LEU A 87 -1.15 4.27 13.45
C LEU A 87 -1.04 2.84 14.02
N GLN A 88 -0.91 1.82 13.16
CA GLN A 88 -0.69 0.43 13.58
C GLN A 88 0.65 0.23 14.32
N VAL A 89 1.74 0.88 13.86
CA VAL A 89 3.02 0.88 14.58
C VAL A 89 2.90 1.62 15.92
N ARG A 90 2.17 2.74 15.93
CA ARG A 90 1.96 3.54 17.14
C ARG A 90 1.05 2.86 18.16
N SER A 91 0.10 2.03 17.76
CA SER A 91 -0.72 1.28 18.71
C SER A 91 -0.05 -0.01 19.19
N GLY A 92 1.01 -0.47 18.52
CA GLY A 92 1.63 -1.77 18.82
C GLY A 92 0.81 -2.95 18.31
N ALA A 93 -0.26 -2.69 17.55
CA ALA A 93 -1.15 -3.69 16.97
C ALA A 93 -0.66 -4.24 15.62
N PHE A 94 0.64 -4.12 15.34
CA PHE A 94 1.25 -4.55 14.07
C PHE A 94 1.25 -6.07 13.90
N ASP A 95 1.14 -6.81 15.02
CA ASP A 95 0.90 -8.24 15.02
C ASP A 95 -0.24 -8.57 15.98
N THR A 96 -1.20 -9.37 15.50
CA THR A 96 -2.34 -9.84 16.29
C THR A 96 -2.02 -11.11 17.08
N HIS A 97 -0.87 -11.72 16.79
CA HIS A 97 -0.39 -12.93 17.44
C HIS A 97 0.81 -12.59 18.34
N ALA A 98 0.84 -13.21 19.51
CA ALA A 98 1.81 -12.85 20.56
C ALA A 98 3.28 -13.16 20.19
N ARG A 99 3.54 -13.97 19.15
CA ARG A 99 4.85 -14.58 18.92
C ARG A 99 5.81 -13.77 18.06
N ILE A 100 5.37 -12.99 17.06
CA ILE A 100 6.30 -12.08 16.34
C ILE A 100 6.54 -10.82 17.16
N ALA A 101 5.55 -10.38 17.95
CA ALA A 101 5.70 -9.33 18.96
C ALA A 101 6.78 -9.66 20.03
N GLN A 102 7.09 -10.94 20.22
CA GLN A 102 8.11 -11.43 21.14
C GLN A 102 9.51 -11.62 20.54
N SER A 103 9.69 -11.49 19.22
CA SER A 103 10.99 -11.72 18.58
C SER A 103 11.97 -10.56 18.82
N ASP A 104 13.11 -10.85 19.47
CA ASP A 104 14.19 -9.87 19.72
C ASP A 104 14.99 -9.50 18.46
N ARG A 105 14.72 -10.16 17.34
CA ARG A 105 15.38 -9.97 16.06
C ARG A 105 14.38 -9.79 14.93
N ILE A 106 14.75 -8.98 13.94
CA ILE A 106 13.95 -8.79 12.71
C ILE A 106 13.92 -10.12 11.94
N PRO A 107 12.72 -10.68 11.64
CA PRO A 107 12.60 -11.90 10.87
C PRO A 107 12.84 -11.61 9.38
N TRP A 108 14.10 -11.56 8.96
CA TRP A 108 14.50 -11.20 7.59
C TRP A 108 13.84 -12.05 6.50
N ASP A 109 13.65 -13.35 6.73
CA ASP A 109 12.98 -14.24 5.77
C ASP A 109 11.52 -13.86 5.55
N TYR A 110 10.81 -13.48 6.62
CA TYR A 110 9.44 -13.01 6.54
C TYR A 110 9.35 -11.65 5.83
N VAL A 111 10.24 -10.72 6.18
CA VAL A 111 10.31 -9.40 5.52
C VAL A 111 10.60 -9.55 4.03
N ALA A 112 11.56 -10.41 3.66
CA ALA A 112 11.89 -10.70 2.27
C ALA A 112 10.71 -11.33 1.51
N LEU A 113 10.00 -12.27 2.13
CA LEU A 113 8.84 -12.92 1.52
C LEU A 113 7.69 -11.94 1.27
N VAL A 114 7.34 -11.11 2.27
CA VAL A 114 6.28 -10.11 2.13
C VAL A 114 6.67 -9.06 1.09
N ALA A 115 7.92 -8.59 1.11
CA ALA A 115 8.42 -7.65 0.11
C ALA A 115 8.38 -8.26 -1.31
N LEU A 116 8.73 -9.54 -1.46
CA LEU A 116 8.65 -10.26 -2.73
C LEU A 116 7.21 -10.33 -3.25
N LEU A 117 6.25 -10.67 -2.38
CA LEU A 117 4.84 -10.73 -2.75
C LEU A 117 4.30 -9.34 -3.14
N CYS A 118 4.68 -8.29 -2.42
CA CYS A 118 4.35 -6.91 -2.78
C CYS A 118 4.94 -6.53 -4.14
N GLY A 119 6.22 -6.83 -4.36
CA GLY A 119 6.90 -6.60 -5.63
C GLY A 119 6.22 -7.32 -6.79
N LEU A 120 5.94 -8.62 -6.64
CA LEU A 120 5.27 -9.42 -7.67
C LEU A 120 3.87 -8.89 -7.96
N GLY A 121 3.10 -8.59 -6.92
CA GLY A 121 1.76 -8.03 -7.06
C GLY A 121 1.78 -6.74 -7.89
N LEU A 122 2.68 -5.80 -7.56
CA LEU A 122 2.78 -4.55 -8.31
C LEU A 122 3.31 -4.79 -9.73
N GLY A 123 4.40 -5.55 -9.90
CA GLY A 123 5.00 -5.78 -11.22
C GLY A 123 4.05 -6.47 -12.20
N ILE A 124 3.30 -7.48 -11.75
CA ILE A 124 2.29 -8.17 -12.56
C ILE A 124 1.17 -7.18 -12.92
N THR A 125 0.66 -6.43 -11.94
CA THR A 125 -0.43 -5.47 -12.16
C THR A 125 0.01 -4.37 -13.12
N THR A 126 1.21 -3.81 -12.96
CA THR A 126 1.77 -2.79 -13.86
C THR A 126 1.90 -3.33 -15.28
N THR A 127 2.44 -4.55 -15.45
CA THR A 127 2.56 -5.18 -16.77
C THR A 127 1.20 -5.36 -17.42
N ALA A 128 0.23 -5.92 -16.70
CA ALA A 128 -1.12 -6.15 -17.20
C ALA A 128 -1.82 -4.83 -17.59
N MET A 129 -1.75 -3.82 -16.73
CA MET A 129 -2.37 -2.52 -17.00
C MET A 129 -1.72 -1.81 -18.19
N ARG A 130 -0.41 -1.94 -18.37
CA ARG A 130 0.28 -1.38 -19.53
C ARG A 130 -0.12 -2.05 -20.84
N ILE A 131 -0.18 -3.39 -20.85
CA ILE A 131 -0.65 -4.14 -22.03
C ILE A 131 -2.08 -3.73 -22.38
N LEU A 132 -2.97 -3.62 -21.38
CA LEU A 132 -4.33 -3.16 -21.61
C LEU A 132 -4.39 -1.73 -22.18
N ALA A 133 -3.57 -0.82 -21.66
CA ALA A 133 -3.49 0.55 -22.15
C ALA A 133 -2.92 0.61 -23.59
N GLU A 134 -1.88 -0.15 -23.89
CA GLU A 134 -1.27 -0.21 -25.22
C GLU A 134 -2.27 -0.78 -26.24
N VAL A 135 -2.96 -1.87 -25.91
CA VAL A 135 -4.02 -2.45 -26.75
C VAL A 135 -5.12 -1.43 -27.07
N GLN A 136 -5.51 -0.60 -26.10
CA GLN A 136 -6.53 0.45 -26.31
C GLN A 136 -6.05 1.58 -27.23
N ILE A 137 -4.75 1.91 -27.23
CA ILE A 137 -4.21 3.04 -27.97
C ILE A 137 -3.77 2.65 -29.38
N VAL A 138 -2.99 1.56 -29.53
CA VAL A 138 -2.35 1.19 -30.81
C VAL A 138 -2.94 -0.06 -31.47
N GLY A 139 -3.87 -0.75 -30.79
CA GLY A 139 -4.47 -2.00 -31.25
C GLY A 139 -3.59 -3.23 -31.00
N ILE A 140 -4.20 -4.41 -31.02
CA ILE A 140 -3.56 -5.70 -30.64
C ILE A 140 -2.32 -6.04 -31.49
N GLU A 141 -2.31 -5.63 -32.76
CA GLU A 141 -1.26 -6.01 -33.71
C GLU A 141 0.07 -5.27 -33.50
N ASN A 142 0.05 -4.11 -32.83
CA ASN A 142 1.23 -3.24 -32.66
C ASN A 142 1.77 -3.22 -31.23
N VAL A 143 1.35 -4.16 -30.37
CA VAL A 143 1.73 -4.21 -28.95
C VAL A 143 3.23 -4.51 -28.79
N MET A 144 3.94 -3.67 -28.04
CA MET A 144 5.35 -3.84 -27.68
C MET A 144 5.52 -4.66 -26.40
N TRP A 145 5.21 -5.96 -26.48
CA TRP A 145 5.27 -6.91 -25.36
C TRP A 145 6.53 -6.82 -24.49
N GLY A 146 7.71 -6.70 -25.12
CA GLY A 146 8.98 -6.62 -24.40
C GLY A 146 9.14 -5.34 -23.57
N GLY A 147 8.60 -4.22 -24.07
CA GLY A 147 8.64 -2.94 -23.36
C GLY A 147 7.77 -2.96 -22.10
N ASP A 148 6.59 -3.55 -22.18
CA ASP A 148 5.67 -3.63 -21.05
C ASP A 148 6.16 -4.54 -19.93
N ILE A 149 6.76 -5.68 -20.28
CA ILE A 149 7.41 -6.56 -19.31
C ILE A 149 8.60 -5.86 -18.65
N ALA A 150 9.41 -5.11 -19.41
CA ALA A 150 10.55 -4.39 -18.86
C ALA A 150 10.13 -3.35 -17.82
N ILE A 151 9.06 -2.58 -18.09
CA ILE A 151 8.50 -1.64 -17.12
C ILE A 151 7.94 -2.39 -15.90
N GLY A 152 7.27 -3.52 -16.11
CA GLY A 152 6.84 -4.41 -15.03
C GLY A 152 7.97 -4.80 -14.06
N ILE A 153 9.13 -5.18 -14.59
CA ILE A 153 10.32 -5.55 -13.81
C ILE A 153 10.86 -4.35 -13.01
N VAL A 154 10.84 -3.15 -13.61
CA VAL A 154 11.27 -1.92 -12.91
C VAL A 154 10.37 -1.64 -11.71
N TYR A 155 9.05 -1.67 -11.89
CA TYR A 155 8.09 -1.44 -10.79
C TYR A 155 8.13 -2.55 -9.74
N PHE A 156 8.32 -3.82 -10.15
CA PHE A 156 8.60 -4.93 -9.24
C PHE A 156 9.80 -4.61 -8.33
N THR A 157 10.92 -4.19 -8.92
CA THR A 157 12.16 -3.95 -8.19
C THR A 157 12.02 -2.78 -7.21
N LEU A 158 11.39 -1.68 -7.66
CA LEU A 158 11.12 -0.52 -6.81
C LEU A 158 10.21 -0.87 -5.63
N ALA A 159 9.11 -1.58 -5.88
CA ALA A 159 8.19 -2.00 -4.84
C ALA A 159 8.82 -3.00 -3.86
N PHE A 160 9.63 -3.94 -4.37
CA PHE A 160 10.38 -4.87 -3.53
C PHE A 160 11.30 -4.14 -2.56
N ILE A 161 12.14 -3.23 -3.07
CA ILE A 161 13.08 -2.46 -2.24
C ILE A 161 12.32 -1.59 -1.24
N LEU A 162 11.29 -0.87 -1.69
CA LEU A 162 10.50 0.00 -0.83
C LEU A 162 9.79 -0.79 0.27
N ALA A 163 9.10 -1.88 -0.07
CA ALA A 163 8.44 -2.73 0.90
C ALA A 163 9.44 -3.32 1.89
N PHE A 164 10.58 -3.84 1.42
CA PHE A 164 11.63 -4.40 2.26
C PHE A 164 12.12 -3.38 3.30
N VAL A 165 12.43 -2.15 2.86
CA VAL A 165 12.89 -1.08 3.75
C VAL A 165 11.80 -0.67 4.74
N LEU A 166 10.56 -0.48 4.28
CA LEU A 166 9.45 -0.07 5.14
C LEU A 166 9.12 -1.12 6.20
N PHE A 167 9.04 -2.40 5.81
CA PHE A 167 8.81 -3.50 6.76
C PHE A 167 9.99 -3.66 7.73
N ALA A 168 11.24 -3.57 7.26
CA ALA A 168 12.39 -3.61 8.15
C ALA A 168 12.36 -2.44 9.17
N ALA A 169 12.01 -1.24 8.72
CA ALA A 169 11.89 -0.06 9.56
C ALA A 169 10.74 -0.18 10.59
N THR A 170 9.59 -0.73 10.20
CA THR A 170 8.46 -0.92 11.12
C THR A 170 8.79 -1.95 12.20
N PHE A 171 9.39 -3.09 11.84
CA PHE A 171 9.85 -4.08 12.81
C PHE A 171 10.91 -3.51 13.77
N ARG A 172 11.89 -2.76 13.25
CA ARG A 172 12.90 -2.09 14.08
C ARG A 172 12.26 -1.12 15.07
N SER A 173 11.35 -0.26 14.58
CA SER A 173 10.65 0.71 15.44
C SER A 173 9.79 0.03 16.50
N ALA A 174 9.18 -1.11 16.19
CA ALA A 174 8.37 -1.87 17.15
C ALA A 174 9.25 -2.47 18.26
N ILE A 175 10.39 -3.08 17.91
CA ILE A 175 11.35 -3.66 18.86
C ILE A 175 11.92 -2.58 19.78
N ASP A 176 12.39 -1.45 19.22
CA ASP A 176 12.99 -0.36 20.00
C ASP A 176 12.00 0.22 21.02
N ARG A 177 10.73 0.35 20.63
CA ARG A 177 9.69 0.87 21.52
C ARG A 177 9.31 -0.10 22.64
N ARG A 178 9.27 -1.40 22.35
CA ARG A 178 9.05 -2.41 23.40
C ARG A 178 10.15 -2.36 24.46
N ARG A 179 11.42 -2.29 24.02
CA ARG A 179 12.58 -2.15 24.94
C ARG A 179 12.51 -0.89 25.81
N GLN A 180 12.01 0.22 25.25
CA GLN A 180 11.79 1.44 26.03
C GLN A 180 10.71 1.31 27.10
N LEU A 181 9.63 0.55 26.81
CA LEU A 181 8.55 0.31 27.77
C LEU A 181 9.01 -0.62 28.90
N GLU A 182 9.78 -1.66 28.58
CA GLU A 182 10.36 -2.57 29.59
C GLU A 182 11.29 -1.80 30.54
N ARG A 183 12.17 -0.93 30.03
CA ARG A 183 13.03 -0.08 30.88
C ARG A 183 12.26 0.84 31.82
N LYS A 184 11.13 1.40 31.38
CA LYS A 184 10.28 2.27 32.21
C LYS A 184 9.49 1.53 33.30
N LEU A 185 9.33 0.21 33.17
CA LEU A 185 8.67 -0.64 34.16
C LEU A 185 9.66 -1.15 35.23
N GLU A 186 10.96 -1.15 34.90
CA GLU A 186 12.05 -1.54 35.80
C GLU A 186 12.56 -0.37 36.67
N GLU A 187 12.21 0.88 36.32
CA GLU A 187 12.44 2.12 37.11
C GLU A 187 11.29 2.40 38.08
#